data_AF-A0A1T4PEA9-F1
#
_entry.id   AF-A0A1T4PEA9-F1
#
_cell.length_a   1.000
_cell.length_b   1.000
_cell.length_c   1.000
_cell.angle_alpha   90.00
_cell.angle_beta   90.00
_cell.angle_gamma   90.00
#
_symmetry.space_group_name_H-M   'P 1'
#
loop_
_entity.id
_entity.type
_entity.pdbx_description
1 polymer ?
#
loop_
_entity_poly.entity_id
_entity_poly.type
_entity_poly.pdbx_seq_one_letter_code
_entity_poly.pdbx_strand_id
1 'polypeptide(L)'
;MADMTDDYVSIRLRGGPPYWAGKSLDKVYNRNEIEGVPLDELGVMLLVPDGVGVPEQPEGEDENPRALYGPESEDDRYTWVFQGFLPTSASDPGAAFQGG
;
A
#
# COMPACT_ATOMS: atom_id res chain seq x y z
N MET A 1 -8.16 22.28 -26.18
CA MET A 1 -7.32 21.81 -25.07
C MET A 1 -8.27 21.15 -24.10
N ALA A 2 -8.20 19.83 -23.94
CA ALA A 2 -9.11 19.13 -23.05
C ALA A 2 -8.86 19.64 -21.63
N ASP A 3 -9.91 20.11 -20.98
CA ASP A 3 -9.96 20.30 -19.54
C ASP A 3 -9.78 18.91 -18.93
N MET A 4 -8.52 18.51 -18.70
CA MET A 4 -8.19 17.39 -17.82
C MET A 4 -8.49 17.89 -16.41
N THR A 5 -9.77 17.97 -16.10
CA THR A 5 -10.23 17.98 -14.73
C THR A 5 -9.72 16.66 -14.16
N ASP A 6 -8.62 16.76 -13.44
CA ASP A 6 -7.93 15.64 -12.81
C ASP A 6 -8.93 15.00 -11.84
N ASP A 7 -9.64 13.97 -12.32
CA ASP A 7 -10.71 13.25 -11.61
C ASP A 7 -10.06 12.30 -10.61
N TYR A 8 -9.25 12.90 -9.73
CA TYR A 8 -8.63 12.24 -8.62
C TYR A 8 -9.69 11.71 -7.68
N VAL A 9 -9.49 10.47 -7.23
CA VAL A 9 -10.36 9.80 -6.28
C VAL A 9 -9.69 9.72 -4.92
N SER A 10 -10.53 9.72 -3.88
CA SER A 10 -10.09 9.50 -2.50
C SER A 10 -10.16 8.00 -2.20
N ILE A 11 -9.02 7.40 -1.89
CA ILE A 11 -8.95 5.99 -1.49
C ILE A 11 -8.94 5.90 0.03
N ARG A 12 -9.83 5.11 0.61
CA ARG A 12 -9.90 4.90 2.06
C ARG A 12 -9.05 3.71 2.48
N LEU A 13 -8.15 3.92 3.43
CA LEU A 13 -7.31 2.87 4.00
C LEU A 13 -7.98 2.22 5.21
N ARG A 14 -8.00 0.88 5.22
CA ARG A 14 -8.56 0.03 6.29
C ARG A 14 -7.45 -0.83 6.91
N GLY A 15 -7.36 -0.80 8.24
CA GLY A 15 -6.36 -1.58 8.98
C GLY A 15 -4.95 -1.00 8.89
N GLY A 16 -3.95 -1.81 9.26
CA GLY A 16 -2.54 -1.43 9.20
C GLY A 16 -2.05 -0.56 10.38
N PRO A 17 -0.88 0.08 10.24
CA PRO A 17 -0.29 0.89 11.31
C PRO A 17 -1.17 2.10 11.65
N PRO A 18 -1.20 2.53 12.93
CA PRO A 18 -2.11 3.57 13.42
C PRO A 18 -1.95 4.93 12.71
N TYR A 19 -0.79 5.17 12.08
CA TYR A 19 -0.56 6.36 11.28
C TYR A 19 -1.42 6.41 10.00
N TRP A 20 -1.60 5.26 9.35
CA TRP A 20 -2.32 5.10 8.09
C TRP A 20 -3.73 4.52 8.26
N ALA A 21 -3.99 3.80 9.36
CA ALA A 21 -5.27 3.19 9.62
C ALA A 21 -6.41 4.22 9.64
N GLY A 22 -7.38 4.04 8.75
CA GLY A 22 -8.55 4.92 8.64
C GLY A 22 -8.27 6.25 7.93
N LYS A 23 -7.07 6.48 7.39
CA LYS A 23 -6.75 7.64 6.55
C LYS A 23 -7.31 7.47 5.14
N SER A 24 -7.34 8.57 4.41
CA SER A 24 -7.63 8.57 2.98
C SER A 24 -6.41 9.07 2.21
N LEU A 25 -6.19 8.50 1.02
CA LEU A 25 -5.22 8.96 0.04
C LEU A 25 -5.97 9.78 -1.00
N ASP A 26 -5.74 11.10 -0.97
CA ASP A 26 -6.33 12.04 -1.91
C ASP A 26 -5.30 12.41 -2.98
N LYS A 27 -5.74 12.55 -4.23
CA LYS A 27 -4.90 13.00 -5.35
C LYS A 27 -3.68 12.12 -5.63
N VAL A 28 -3.78 10.82 -5.30
CA VAL A 28 -2.76 9.82 -5.62
C VAL A 28 -3.10 9.08 -6.92
N TYR A 29 -4.38 8.79 -7.13
CA TYR A 29 -4.86 8.07 -8.30
C TYR A 29 -6.01 8.82 -8.95
N ASN A 30 -6.02 8.82 -10.28
CA ASN A 30 -7.19 9.18 -11.06
C ASN A 30 -8.21 8.05 -11.10
N ARG A 31 -9.49 8.40 -11.28
CA ARG A 31 -10.56 7.42 -11.49
C ARG A 31 -10.22 6.43 -12.61
N ASN A 32 -9.70 6.91 -13.74
CA ASN A 32 -9.31 6.05 -14.87
C ASN A 32 -8.17 5.07 -14.52
N GLU A 33 -7.25 5.47 -13.63
CA GLU A 33 -6.15 4.59 -13.19
C GLU A 33 -6.66 3.48 -12.29
N ILE A 34 -7.74 3.70 -11.53
CA ILE A 34 -8.35 2.68 -10.69
C ILE A 34 -9.31 1.79 -11.47
N GLU A 35 -10.16 2.37 -12.34
CA GLU A 35 -11.19 1.59 -13.06
C GLU A 35 -10.64 0.86 -14.29
N GLY A 36 -9.56 1.37 -14.89
CA GLY A 36 -8.97 0.81 -16.11
C GLY A 36 -7.91 -0.28 -15.91
N VAL A 37 -7.47 -0.50 -14.66
CA VAL A 37 -6.35 -1.40 -14.33
C VAL A 37 -6.87 -2.61 -13.54
N PRO A 38 -6.34 -3.83 -13.75
CA PRO A 38 -6.70 -5.00 -12.95
C PRO A 38 -6.25 -4.84 -11.48
N LEU A 39 -6.98 -5.46 -10.56
CA LEU A 39 -6.74 -5.28 -9.12
C LEU A 39 -5.34 -5.70 -8.66
N ASP A 40 -4.78 -6.78 -9.21
CA ASP A 40 -3.44 -7.24 -8.86
C ASP A 40 -2.33 -6.25 -9.26
N GLU A 41 -2.64 -5.30 -10.15
CA GLU A 41 -1.75 -4.19 -10.50
C GLU A 41 -2.06 -2.91 -9.69
N LEU A 42 -3.14 -2.92 -8.90
CA LEU A 42 -3.53 -1.85 -8.00
C LEU A 42 -3.00 -2.09 -6.58
N GLY A 43 -2.24 -1.13 -6.09
CA GLY A 43 -1.74 -1.13 -4.73
C GLY A 43 -0.78 0.02 -4.50
N VAL A 44 -0.57 0.36 -3.23
CA VAL A 44 0.35 1.42 -2.83
C VAL A 44 1.18 0.94 -1.65
N MET A 45 2.41 1.36 -1.69
CA MET A 45 3.38 1.16 -0.65
C MET A 45 3.56 2.48 0.09
N LEU A 46 3.15 2.51 1.36
CA LEU A 46 3.24 3.70 2.19
C LEU A 46 4.36 3.55 3.21
N LEU A 47 5.25 4.55 3.27
CA LEU A 47 6.29 4.62 4.30
C LEU A 47 5.63 4.82 5.66
N VAL A 48 6.00 4.01 6.64
CA VAL A 48 5.61 4.24 8.03
C VAL A 48 6.73 5.03 8.69
N PRO A 49 6.44 6.22 9.25
CA PRO A 49 7.46 6.98 9.97
C PRO A 49 7.95 6.19 11.19
N ASP A 50 9.25 6.30 11.45
CA ASP A 50 9.91 5.68 12.59
C ASP A 50 9.23 6.07 13.93
N GLY A 51 9.15 5.11 14.85
CA GLY A 51 8.55 5.30 16.18
C GLY A 51 7.01 5.27 16.26
N VAL A 52 6.28 4.93 15.19
CA VAL A 52 4.81 4.89 15.20
C VAL A 52 4.24 3.50 14.91
N GLY A 53 3.88 2.77 15.98
CA GLY A 53 3.00 1.59 15.90
C GLY A 53 3.49 0.43 15.03
N VAL A 54 4.80 0.40 14.75
CA VAL A 54 5.49 -0.76 14.18
C VAL A 54 5.84 -1.68 15.36
N PRO A 55 5.55 -3.00 15.30
CA PRO A 55 6.07 -3.93 16.30
C PRO A 55 7.60 -3.79 16.39
N GLU A 56 8.17 -3.90 17.59
CA GLU A 56 9.64 -3.84 17.78
C GLU A 56 10.30 -4.79 16.77
N GLN A 57 10.94 -4.22 15.75
CA GLN A 57 11.67 -5.01 14.78
C GLN A 57 12.92 -5.56 15.47
N PRO A 58 13.29 -6.81 15.24
CA PRO A 58 14.53 -7.36 15.78
C PRO A 58 15.71 -6.49 15.32
N GLU A 59 16.68 -6.28 16.21
CA GLU A 59 17.89 -5.49 15.92
C GLU A 59 18.53 -5.97 14.60
N GLY A 60 18.52 -5.10 13.58
CA GLY A 60 19.09 -5.39 12.26
C GLY A 60 18.12 -5.31 11.08
N GLU A 61 16.81 -5.18 11.30
CA GLU A 61 15.86 -4.81 10.22
C GLU A 61 15.72 -3.28 10.12
N ASP A 62 15.65 -2.77 8.89
CA ASP A 62 15.72 -1.34 8.57
C ASP A 62 14.73 -0.45 9.35
N GLU A 63 15.18 0.77 9.62
CA GLU A 63 14.50 1.84 10.39
C GLU A 63 13.18 2.36 9.76
N ASN A 64 12.71 1.85 8.62
CA ASN A 64 11.53 2.40 7.92
C ASN A 64 10.68 1.33 7.20
N PRO A 65 9.84 0.56 7.92
CA PRO A 65 8.98 -0.45 7.31
C PRO A 65 7.95 0.19 6.37
N ARG A 66 7.59 -0.53 5.31
CA ARG A 66 6.62 -0.06 4.32
C ARG A 66 5.33 -0.86 4.42
N ALA A 67 4.22 -0.17 4.63
CA ALA A 67 2.89 -0.78 4.67
C ALA A 67 2.35 -0.94 3.26
N LEU A 68 2.00 -2.16 2.88
CA LEU A 68 1.35 -2.49 1.63
C LEU A 68 -0.16 -2.42 1.80
N TYR A 69 -0.81 -1.65 0.93
CA TYR A 69 -2.26 -1.58 0.81
C TYR A 69 -2.69 -1.93 -0.61
N GLY A 70 -3.76 -2.71 -0.72
CA GLY A 70 -4.39 -3.04 -1.99
C GLY A 70 -5.91 -3.00 -1.87
N PRO A 71 -6.64 -2.92 -3.00
CA PRO A 71 -8.09 -2.86 -3.00
C PRO A 71 -8.72 -4.08 -2.31
N GLU A 72 -9.81 -3.86 -1.58
CA GLU A 72 -10.52 -4.92 -0.85
C GLU A 72 -11.18 -5.93 -1.79
N SER A 73 -11.78 -5.47 -2.89
CA SER A 73 -12.53 -6.28 -3.85
C SER A 73 -12.74 -5.54 -5.18
N GLU A 74 -13.14 -6.26 -6.23
CA GLU A 74 -13.41 -5.66 -7.55
C GLU A 74 -14.58 -4.67 -7.50
N ASP A 75 -15.55 -4.95 -6.63
CA ASP A 75 -16.72 -4.12 -6.37
C ASP A 75 -16.41 -2.85 -5.56
N ASP A 76 -15.28 -2.81 -4.85
CA ASP A 76 -14.91 -1.66 -4.00
C ASP A 76 -13.43 -1.28 -4.17
N ARG A 77 -13.12 -0.69 -5.33
CA ARG A 77 -11.76 -0.29 -5.71
C ARG A 77 -11.24 0.95 -4.97
N TYR A 78 -12.09 1.63 -4.21
CA TYR A 78 -11.75 2.84 -3.47
C TYR A 78 -11.49 2.58 -1.98
N THR A 79 -11.71 1.36 -1.49
CA THR A 79 -11.33 0.96 -0.13
C THR A 79 -10.18 -0.02 -0.20
N TRP A 80 -9.04 0.35 0.38
CA TRP A 80 -7.83 -0.46 0.35
C TRP A 80 -7.52 -0.98 1.73
N VAL A 81 -7.28 -2.28 1.82
CA VAL A 81 -7.00 -3.00 3.07
C VAL A 81 -5.50 -3.21 3.21
N PHE A 82 -5.04 -3.15 4.45
CA PHE A 82 -3.66 -3.48 4.79
C PHE A 82 -3.39 -4.96 4.50
N GLN A 83 -2.40 -5.22 3.64
CA GLN A 83 -2.01 -6.59 3.26
C GLN A 83 -0.76 -7.08 4.01
N GLY A 84 0.05 -6.17 4.54
CA GLY A 84 1.25 -6.52 5.29
C GLY A 84 2.31 -5.44 5.28
N PHE A 85 3.40 -5.69 5.99
CA PHE A 85 4.63 -4.90 5.85
C PHE A 85 5.56 -5.59 4.87
N LEU A 86 6.12 -4.81 3.94
CA LEU A 86 7.23 -5.28 3.12
C LEU A 86 8.54 -4.95 3.83
N PRO A 87 9.50 -5.90 3.88
CA PRO A 87 10.86 -5.57 4.27
C PRO A 87 11.43 -4.58 3.26
N THR A 88 12.13 -3.56 3.74
CA THR A 88 12.78 -2.53 2.90
C THR A 88 13.98 -3.06 2.11
N SER A 89 14.42 -4.28 2.40
CA SER A 89 15.39 -4.98 1.59
C SER A 89 14.73 -5.50 0.31
N ALA A 90 14.87 -4.72 -0.77
CA ALA A 90 14.77 -5.20 -2.16
C ALA A 90 15.92 -6.19 -2.53
N SER A 91 16.45 -6.92 -1.55
CA SER A 91 17.44 -7.98 -1.70
C SER A 91 16.90 -9.27 -1.11
N ASP A 92 15.75 -9.71 -1.61
CA ASP A 92 15.50 -11.15 -1.70
C ASP A 92 14.62 -11.49 -2.93
N PRO A 93 15.24 -11.68 -4.10
CA PRO A 93 14.71 -12.58 -5.12
C PRO A 93 15.12 -14.05 -4.82
N GLY A 94 15.17 -14.48 -3.55
CA GLY A 94 16.11 -15.52 -3.11
C GLY A 94 15.66 -16.54 -2.06
N ALA A 95 14.50 -16.44 -1.43
CA ALA A 95 13.92 -17.49 -0.60
C ALA A 95 13.27 -18.53 -1.54
N ALA A 96 14.11 -19.08 -2.41
CA ALA A 96 13.87 -20.33 -3.07
C ALA A 96 13.34 -21.32 -2.05
N PHE A 97 12.11 -21.78 -2.30
CA PHE A 97 11.59 -23.09 -1.95
C PHE A 97 12.71 -24.09 -1.58
N GLN A 98 13.12 -24.14 -0.32
CA GLN A 98 13.89 -25.25 0.22
C GLN A 98 12.91 -26.27 0.77
N GLY A 99 12.65 -27.29 -0.05
CA GLY A 99 11.80 -28.41 0.31
C GLY A 99 12.05 -29.57 -0.65
N GLY A 100 13.22 -30.19 -0.53
CA GLY A 100 13.63 -31.41 -1.22
C GLY A 100 14.70 -32.13 -0.45
#